data_AF-A0AAU7N7Y0-F1
#
_entry.id   AF-A0AAU7N7Y0-F1
#
_cell.length_a   1.000
_cell.length_b   1.000
_cell.length_c   1.000
_cell.angle_alpha   90.00
_cell.angle_beta   90.00
_cell.angle_gamma   90.00
#
_symmetry.space_group_name_H-M   'P 1'
#
loop_
_entity.id
_entity.type
_entity.pdbx_description
1 polymer ?
#
loop_
_entity_poly.entity_id
_entity_poly.type
_entity_poly.pdbx_seq_one_letter_code
_entity_poly.pdbx_strand_id
1 'polypeptide(L)'
;MGPIEQFFSFLSTLYTPRRAALTVFMVVGVTLCLIFLNQNFVYWLTPALKPVTDFYLAYIAFLTATFGLGLSVLAFSLCEKLCGMVRNIWSKIEKKRQAIAEKDKEKLRVDQEEAKFIANFKAAYPHLEDRLVEILEHLAIEGDQRFLKNAERIQFLNQQRWILAVARVSKSEYVFKINKLIKPYVQEQFLGEINFNVENALASPEPAVRSILALLVSEIPDERCRIEYTDFYSFNSQEILKNCFVLSGYKRDLLLKFKDYYKPHFENLMSKPLKESIEIEVVDRVEPKEKHNQVF
;
A
#
# COMPACT_ATOMS: atom_id res chain seq x y z
N MET A 1 -52.36 41.25 29.14
CA MET A 1 -51.60 40.01 28.90
C MET A 1 -52.57 38.88 28.68
N GLY A 2 -52.51 38.23 27.53
CA GLY A 2 -53.37 37.08 27.23
C GLY A 2 -52.97 35.83 28.01
N PRO A 3 -53.87 34.83 28.16
CA PRO A 3 -53.57 33.59 28.88
C PRO A 3 -52.37 32.81 28.29
N ILE A 4 -52.12 32.98 26.99
CA ILE A 4 -50.96 32.40 26.28
C ILE A 4 -49.65 33.10 26.71
N GLU A 5 -49.64 34.41 26.89
CA GLU A 5 -48.46 35.16 27.32
C GLU A 5 -48.09 34.87 28.77
N GLN A 6 -49.08 34.70 29.65
CA GLN A 6 -48.86 34.26 31.03
C GLN A 6 -48.30 32.83 31.09
N PHE A 7 -48.75 31.94 30.21
CA PHE A 7 -48.22 30.59 30.10
C PHE A 7 -46.74 30.57 29.66
N PHE A 8 -46.37 31.36 28.65
CA PHE A 8 -44.97 31.49 28.24
C PHE A 8 -44.09 32.16 29.30
N SER A 9 -44.61 33.15 30.03
CA SER A 9 -43.93 33.76 31.18
C SER A 9 -43.72 32.78 32.34
N PHE A 10 -44.66 31.86 32.55
CA PHE A 10 -44.51 30.82 33.57
C PHE A 10 -43.48 29.76 33.13
N LEU A 11 -43.50 29.35 31.86
CA LEU A 11 -42.51 28.44 31.30
C LEU A 11 -41.08 29.01 31.34
N SER A 12 -40.91 30.32 31.16
CA SER A 12 -39.60 30.98 31.22
C SER A 12 -39.03 31.10 32.65
N THR A 13 -39.88 31.04 33.68
CA THR A 13 -39.43 30.99 35.10
C THR A 13 -38.93 29.61 35.54
N LEU A 14 -39.12 28.57 34.72
CA LEU A 14 -38.60 27.24 35.00
C LEU A 14 -37.12 27.15 34.56
N TYR A 15 -36.22 27.16 35.54
CA TYR A 15 -34.75 27.21 35.38
C TYR A 15 -34.10 26.11 34.50
N THR A 16 -34.83 25.09 34.03
CA THR A 16 -34.27 24.08 33.10
C THR A 16 -35.24 23.67 32.00
N PRO A 17 -34.77 23.43 30.76
CA PRO A 17 -35.59 22.96 29.64
C PRO A 17 -36.38 21.68 29.95
N ARG A 18 -35.80 20.80 30.79
CA ARG A 18 -36.47 19.58 31.27
C ARG A 18 -37.71 19.88 32.09
N ARG A 19 -37.64 20.85 33.01
CA ARG A 19 -38.78 21.26 33.86
C ARG A 19 -39.85 21.96 33.02
N ALA A 20 -39.46 22.78 32.06
CA ALA A 20 -40.39 23.40 31.11
C ALA A 20 -41.15 22.33 30.29
N ALA A 21 -40.44 21.34 29.74
CA ALA A 21 -41.06 20.26 28.97
C ALA A 21 -41.99 19.38 29.82
N LEU A 22 -41.57 18.99 31.04
CA LEU A 22 -42.43 18.25 31.97
C LEU A 22 -43.72 19.02 32.27
N THR A 23 -43.62 20.34 32.45
CA THR A 23 -44.76 21.21 32.75
C THR A 23 -45.74 21.31 31.59
N VAL A 24 -45.24 21.38 30.35
CA VAL A 24 -46.09 21.29 29.15
C VAL A 24 -46.82 19.95 29.10
N PHE A 25 -46.11 18.82 29.33
CA PHE A 25 -46.74 17.50 29.36
C PHE A 25 -47.81 17.39 30.45
N MET A 26 -47.55 17.92 31.65
CA MET A 26 -48.52 17.96 32.75
C MET A 26 -49.77 18.76 32.36
N VAL A 27 -49.61 19.96 31.80
CA VAL A 27 -50.74 20.82 31.39
C VAL A 27 -51.55 20.18 30.27
N VAL A 28 -50.89 19.59 29.27
CA VAL A 28 -51.57 18.88 28.18
C VAL A 28 -52.33 17.66 28.68
N GLY A 29 -51.73 16.81 29.52
CA GLY A 29 -52.43 15.62 29.99
C GLY A 29 -53.53 15.90 31.01
N VAL A 30 -53.41 16.94 31.84
CA VAL A 30 -54.54 17.43 32.65
C VAL A 30 -55.69 17.88 31.75
N THR A 31 -55.38 18.67 30.72
CA THR A 31 -56.39 19.18 29.77
C THR A 31 -57.07 18.03 29.03
N LEU A 32 -56.30 17.06 28.51
CA LEU A 32 -56.84 15.89 27.83
C LEU A 32 -57.69 15.01 28.76
N CYS A 33 -57.26 14.78 30.00
CA CYS A 33 -58.05 14.01 30.96
C CYS A 33 -59.35 14.73 31.34
N LEU A 34 -59.31 16.06 31.50
CA LEU A 34 -60.51 16.84 31.78
C LEU A 34 -61.48 16.88 30.59
N ILE A 35 -60.99 16.85 29.35
CA ILE A 35 -61.86 16.81 28.15
C ILE A 35 -62.47 15.43 27.95
N PHE A 36 -61.66 14.36 27.99
CA PHE A 36 -62.07 13.03 27.57
C PHE A 36 -62.54 12.11 28.71
N LEU A 37 -61.95 12.23 29.91
CA LEU A 37 -62.24 11.31 31.01
C LEU A 37 -63.22 11.90 32.03
N ASN A 38 -63.34 13.22 32.12
CA ASN A 38 -64.19 13.87 33.12
C ASN A 38 -65.66 13.46 33.00
N GLN A 39 -66.19 13.33 31.77
CA GLN A 39 -67.58 12.88 31.58
C GLN A 39 -67.80 11.46 32.13
N ASN A 40 -66.85 10.55 31.89
CA ASN A 40 -66.91 9.18 32.39
C ASN A 40 -66.76 9.15 33.92
N PHE A 41 -65.83 9.93 34.48
CA PHE A 41 -65.64 10.03 35.93
C PHE A 41 -66.86 10.64 36.62
N VAL A 42 -67.49 11.67 36.04
CA VAL A 42 -68.72 12.26 36.56
C VAL A 42 -69.84 11.22 36.55
N TYR A 43 -70.04 10.50 35.46
CA TYR A 43 -71.05 9.45 35.39
C TYR A 43 -70.83 8.37 36.46
N TRP A 44 -69.59 7.93 36.67
CA TRP A 44 -69.26 6.81 37.55
C TRP A 44 -69.16 7.17 39.04
N LEU A 45 -68.62 8.35 39.37
CA LEU A 45 -68.36 8.76 40.75
C LEU A 45 -69.48 9.58 41.38
N THR A 46 -70.38 10.18 40.59
CA THR A 46 -71.50 10.96 41.12
C THR A 46 -72.41 10.16 42.07
N PRO A 47 -72.82 8.92 41.77
CA PRO A 47 -73.66 8.13 42.68
C PRO A 47 -73.02 7.88 44.05
N ALA A 48 -71.70 7.76 44.09
CA ALA A 48 -70.95 7.48 45.31
C ALA A 48 -70.65 8.75 46.14
N LEU A 49 -70.39 9.89 45.49
CA LEU A 49 -69.92 11.11 46.17
C LEU A 49 -71.03 12.12 46.47
N LYS A 50 -72.09 12.16 45.67
CA LYS A 50 -73.23 13.07 45.85
C LYS A 50 -73.89 12.99 47.25
N PRO A 51 -74.06 11.81 47.89
CA PRO A 51 -74.65 11.76 49.24
C PRO A 51 -73.66 12.16 50.36
N VAL A 52 -72.37 12.33 50.05
CA VAL A 52 -71.31 12.57 51.05
C VAL A 52 -70.91 14.05 51.10
N THR A 53 -71.02 14.79 49.99
CA THR A 53 -70.60 16.19 49.93
C THR A 53 -71.34 16.97 48.84
N ASP A 54 -71.68 18.22 49.17
CA ASP A 54 -72.30 19.16 48.20
C ASP A 54 -71.32 19.61 47.10
N PHE A 55 -70.01 19.47 47.31
CA PHE A 55 -68.94 19.87 46.37
C PHE A 55 -68.42 18.71 45.49
N TYR A 56 -69.21 17.64 45.32
CA TYR A 56 -68.78 16.40 44.67
C TYR A 56 -68.25 16.61 43.22
N LEU A 57 -68.81 17.54 42.44
CA LEU A 57 -68.34 17.83 41.08
C LEU A 57 -66.93 18.43 41.06
N ALA A 58 -66.63 19.33 42.00
CA ALA A 58 -65.29 19.90 42.14
C ALA A 58 -64.27 18.83 42.56
N TYR A 59 -64.70 17.90 43.43
CA TYR A 59 -63.87 16.77 43.85
C TYR A 59 -63.57 15.80 42.70
N ILE A 60 -64.57 15.50 41.85
CA ILE A 60 -64.39 14.66 40.66
C ILE A 60 -63.46 15.32 39.63
N ALA A 61 -63.61 16.64 39.41
CA ALA A 61 -62.71 17.39 38.53
C ALA A 61 -61.27 17.41 39.07
N PHE A 62 -61.10 17.56 40.39
CA PHE A 62 -59.82 17.47 41.06
C PHE A 62 -59.18 16.07 40.90
N LEU A 63 -59.94 15.00 41.15
CA LEU A 63 -59.46 13.63 40.94
C LEU A 63 -59.05 13.37 39.48
N THR A 64 -59.85 13.82 38.52
CA THR A 64 -59.54 13.69 37.09
C THR A 64 -58.27 14.46 36.71
N ALA A 65 -58.08 15.66 37.26
CA ALA A 65 -56.87 16.46 37.06
C ALA A 65 -55.64 15.79 37.69
N THR A 66 -55.73 15.26 38.91
CA THR A 66 -54.60 14.55 39.56
C THR A 66 -54.23 13.27 38.81
N PHE A 67 -55.21 12.55 38.26
CA PHE A 67 -54.97 11.40 37.39
C PHE A 67 -54.26 11.80 36.09
N GLY A 68 -54.68 12.91 35.48
CA GLY A 68 -54.00 13.48 34.30
C GLY A 68 -52.56 13.90 34.57
N LEU A 69 -52.28 14.51 35.73
CA LEU A 69 -50.90 14.81 36.15
C LEU A 69 -50.05 13.53 36.26
N GLY A 70 -50.58 12.49 36.91
CA GLY A 70 -49.88 11.22 37.07
C GLY A 70 -49.53 10.55 35.75
N LEU A 71 -50.49 10.48 34.82
CA LEU A 71 -50.28 9.93 33.48
C LEU A 71 -49.27 10.74 32.66
N SER A 72 -49.33 12.07 32.73
CA SER A 72 -48.37 12.94 32.05
C SER A 72 -46.93 12.73 32.50
N VAL A 73 -46.71 12.59 33.81
CA VAL A 73 -45.36 12.34 34.36
C VAL A 73 -44.83 10.99 33.89
N LEU A 74 -45.67 9.95 33.87
CA LEU A 74 -45.29 8.62 33.36
C LEU A 74 -44.96 8.66 31.87
N ALA A 75 -45.81 9.31 31.06
CA ALA A 75 -45.58 9.46 29.62
C ALA A 75 -44.29 10.24 29.33
N PHE A 76 -44.05 11.35 30.04
CA PHE A 76 -42.81 12.12 29.93
C PHE A 76 -41.58 11.29 30.30
N SER A 77 -41.65 10.51 31.39
CA SER A 77 -40.55 9.63 31.81
C SER A 77 -40.23 8.55 30.78
N LEU A 78 -41.23 8.00 30.09
CA LEU A 78 -41.03 7.04 29.01
C LEU A 78 -40.38 7.70 27.78
N CYS A 79 -40.87 8.88 27.38
CA CYS A 79 -40.27 9.66 26.30
C CYS A 79 -38.81 10.00 26.59
N GLU A 80 -38.48 10.45 27.81
CA GLU A 80 -37.11 10.77 28.21
C GLU A 80 -36.19 9.53 28.11
N LYS A 81 -36.68 8.36 28.56
CA LYS A 81 -35.94 7.10 28.46
C LYS A 81 -35.70 6.68 27.01
N LEU A 82 -36.70 6.82 26.14
CA LEU A 82 -36.58 6.53 24.71
C LEU A 82 -35.60 7.49 24.02
N CYS A 83 -35.70 8.80 24.28
CA CYS A 83 -34.75 9.79 23.77
C CYS A 83 -33.31 9.48 24.22
N GLY A 84 -33.11 9.09 25.47
CA GLY A 84 -31.81 8.66 25.99
C GLY A 84 -31.26 7.44 25.26
N MET A 85 -32.11 6.44 24.99
CA MET A 85 -31.72 5.24 24.25
C MET A 85 -31.34 5.56 22.80
N VAL A 86 -32.14 6.37 22.10
CA VAL A 86 -31.87 6.83 20.73
C VAL A 86 -30.55 7.59 20.69
N ARG A 87 -30.32 8.52 21.61
CA ARG A 87 -29.05 9.28 21.69
C ARG A 87 -27.85 8.36 21.89
N ASN A 88 -27.98 7.34 22.74
CA ASN A 88 -26.91 6.37 22.95
C ASN A 88 -26.61 5.55 21.68
N ILE A 89 -27.64 5.12 20.94
CA ILE A 89 -27.46 4.41 19.66
C ILE A 89 -26.77 5.31 18.64
N TRP A 90 -27.26 6.55 18.46
CA TRP A 90 -26.64 7.52 17.57
C TRP A 90 -25.18 7.79 17.91
N SER A 91 -24.87 7.98 19.20
CA SER A 91 -23.48 8.18 19.64
C SER A 91 -22.56 6.99 19.33
N LYS A 92 -23.08 5.76 19.39
CA LYS A 92 -22.33 4.54 19.01
C LYS A 92 -22.10 4.48 17.51
N ILE A 93 -23.08 4.86 16.69
CA ILE A 93 -22.96 4.92 15.23
C ILE A 93 -21.93 5.99 14.84
N GLU A 94 -22.01 7.16 15.44
CA GLU A 94 -21.09 8.29 15.17
C GLU A 94 -19.64 7.89 15.46
N LYS A 95 -19.38 7.28 16.62
CA LYS A 95 -18.05 6.78 16.98
C LYS A 95 -17.52 5.74 15.99
N LYS A 96 -18.37 4.83 15.52
CA LYS A 96 -17.98 3.84 14.50
C LYS A 96 -17.63 4.51 13.18
N ARG A 97 -18.40 5.51 12.74
CA ARG A 97 -18.12 6.27 11.52
C ARG A 97 -16.80 7.04 11.62
N GLN A 98 -16.55 7.69 12.75
CA GLN A 98 -15.29 8.39 13.00
C GLN A 98 -14.10 7.43 12.96
N ALA A 99 -14.20 6.26 13.60
CA ALA A 99 -13.13 5.26 13.57
C ALA A 99 -12.85 4.72 12.16
N ILE A 100 -13.88 4.60 11.31
CA ILE A 100 -13.70 4.22 9.89
C ILE A 100 -13.00 5.35 9.14
N ALA A 101 -13.48 6.60 9.28
CA ALA A 101 -12.88 7.75 8.61
C ALA A 101 -11.42 7.99 9.02
N GLU A 102 -11.07 7.76 10.30
CA GLU A 102 -9.68 7.82 10.77
C GLU A 102 -8.81 6.73 10.15
N LYS A 103 -9.32 5.49 10.05
CA LYS A 103 -8.62 4.40 9.37
C LYS A 103 -8.41 4.68 7.89
N ASP A 104 -9.42 5.22 7.20
CA ASP A 104 -9.33 5.56 5.79
C ASP A 104 -8.33 6.71 5.56
N LYS A 105 -8.34 7.72 6.44
CA LYS A 105 -7.38 8.82 6.40
C LYS A 105 -5.93 8.34 6.64
N GLU A 106 -5.74 7.44 7.59
CA GLU A 106 -4.43 6.85 7.86
C GLU A 106 -3.95 6.01 6.67
N LYS A 107 -4.83 5.19 6.10
CA LYS A 107 -4.53 4.40 4.90
C LYS A 107 -4.14 5.29 3.73
N LEU A 108 -4.90 6.34 3.46
CA LEU A 108 -4.58 7.34 2.43
C LEU A 108 -3.21 7.99 2.65
N ARG A 109 -2.85 8.30 3.91
CA ARG A 109 -1.54 8.84 4.24
C ARG A 109 -0.42 7.85 3.94
N VAL A 110 -0.58 6.59 4.36
CA VAL A 110 0.39 5.52 4.08
C VAL A 110 0.55 5.32 2.57
N ASP A 111 -0.55 5.23 1.83
CA ASP A 111 -0.52 5.07 0.37
C ASP A 111 0.20 6.25 -0.31
N GLN A 112 -0.01 7.49 0.17
CA GLN A 112 0.69 8.68 -0.32
C GLN A 112 2.20 8.65 -0.01
N GLU A 113 2.59 8.22 1.19
CA GLU A 113 3.99 8.09 1.59
C GLU A 113 4.71 7.01 0.77
N GLU A 114 4.07 5.86 0.54
CA GLU A 114 4.59 4.79 -0.31
C GLU A 114 4.74 5.26 -1.77
N ALA A 115 3.74 5.94 -2.33
CA ALA A 115 3.80 6.48 -3.69
C ALA A 115 4.95 7.51 -3.83
N LYS A 116 5.12 8.40 -2.86
CA LYS A 116 6.21 9.38 -2.84
C LYS A 116 7.57 8.70 -2.74
N PHE A 117 7.69 7.67 -1.90
CA PHE A 117 8.91 6.87 -1.79
C PHE A 117 9.30 6.23 -3.13
N ILE A 118 8.34 5.57 -3.80
CA ILE A 118 8.56 4.96 -5.11
C ILE A 118 8.95 6.00 -6.16
N ALA A 119 8.24 7.13 -6.21
CA ALA A 119 8.53 8.21 -7.16
C ALA A 119 9.95 8.78 -6.96
N ASN A 120 10.36 9.03 -5.72
CA ASN A 120 11.70 9.50 -5.40
C ASN A 120 12.77 8.48 -5.83
N PHE A 121 12.53 7.18 -5.59
CA PHE A 121 13.44 6.14 -6.04
C PHE A 121 13.57 6.12 -7.56
N LYS A 122 12.44 6.10 -8.28
CA LYS A 122 12.43 6.08 -9.76
C LYS A 122 13.11 7.28 -10.38
N ALA A 123 13.04 8.45 -9.74
CA ALA A 123 13.74 9.65 -10.21
C ALA A 123 15.25 9.57 -9.96
N ALA A 124 15.70 8.91 -8.89
CA ALA A 124 17.11 8.80 -8.53
C ALA A 124 17.84 7.65 -9.24
N TYR A 125 17.14 6.52 -9.46
CA TYR A 125 17.72 5.27 -9.97
C TYR A 125 18.56 5.44 -11.25
N PRO A 126 18.11 6.18 -12.29
CA PRO A 126 18.87 6.36 -13.53
C PRO A 126 20.18 7.17 -13.37
N HIS A 127 20.39 7.79 -12.22
CA HIS A 127 21.53 8.65 -11.93
C HIS A 127 22.46 8.06 -10.85
N LEU A 128 22.22 6.81 -10.44
CA LEU A 128 23.08 6.13 -9.47
C LEU A 128 24.39 5.69 -10.11
N GLU A 129 25.45 5.62 -9.30
CA GLU A 129 26.71 4.99 -9.68
C GLU A 129 26.47 3.49 -9.97
N ASP A 130 27.10 2.95 -11.02
CA ASP A 130 26.97 1.54 -11.43
C ASP A 130 27.12 0.57 -10.26
N ARG A 131 28.09 0.81 -9.36
CA ARG A 131 28.32 -0.06 -8.20
C ARG A 131 27.18 -0.04 -7.17
N LEU A 132 26.37 1.02 -7.11
CA LEU A 132 25.15 1.05 -6.29
C LEU A 132 24.03 0.27 -6.98
N VAL A 133 23.94 0.40 -8.30
CA VAL A 133 22.98 -0.34 -9.14
C VAL A 133 23.23 -1.84 -9.02
N GLU A 134 24.48 -2.28 -9.20
CA GLU A 134 24.89 -3.69 -9.03
C GLU A 134 24.45 -4.28 -7.69
N ILE A 135 24.61 -3.54 -6.59
CA ILE A 135 24.16 -3.99 -5.26
C ILE A 135 22.63 -4.15 -5.21
N LEU A 136 21.90 -3.20 -5.78
CA LEU A 136 20.43 -3.24 -5.79
C LEU A 136 19.91 -4.40 -6.65
N GLU A 137 20.50 -4.61 -7.83
CA GLU A 137 20.15 -5.70 -8.75
C GLU A 137 20.43 -7.06 -8.11
N HIS A 138 21.62 -7.22 -7.53
CA HIS A 138 21.99 -8.47 -6.85
C HIS A 138 21.02 -8.79 -5.70
N LEU A 139 20.68 -7.79 -4.87
CA LEU A 139 19.67 -7.94 -3.82
C LEU A 139 18.25 -8.20 -4.35
N ALA A 140 17.93 -7.70 -5.54
CA ALA A 140 16.64 -7.89 -6.16
C ALA A 140 16.49 -9.31 -6.72
N ILE A 141 17.56 -9.90 -7.26
CA ILE A 141 17.54 -11.24 -7.87
C ILE A 141 17.85 -12.33 -6.84
N GLU A 142 19.00 -12.28 -6.16
CA GLU A 142 19.43 -13.31 -5.20
C GLU A 142 18.72 -13.21 -3.86
N GLY A 143 18.18 -12.03 -3.54
CA GLY A 143 17.55 -11.76 -2.26
C GLY A 143 18.56 -11.33 -1.19
N ASP A 144 18.36 -11.83 0.03
CA ASP A 144 19.00 -11.29 1.23
C ASP A 144 20.51 -11.60 1.27
N GLN A 145 21.34 -10.55 1.33
CA GLN A 145 22.81 -10.66 1.22
C GLN A 145 23.54 -10.02 2.39
N ARG A 146 24.77 -10.50 2.66
CA ARG A 146 25.60 -10.03 3.77
C ARG A 146 26.50 -8.89 3.31
N PHE A 147 26.45 -7.78 4.04
CA PHE A 147 27.36 -6.66 3.81
C PHE A 147 27.91 -6.09 5.11
N LEU A 148 29.08 -5.47 5.01
CA LEU A 148 29.62 -4.62 6.07
C LEU A 148 28.72 -3.41 6.25
N LYS A 149 28.16 -3.25 7.45
CA LYS A 149 27.26 -2.12 7.80
C LYS A 149 27.90 -0.76 7.59
N ASN A 150 29.22 -0.68 7.75
CA ASN A 150 29.97 0.57 7.63
C ASN A 150 30.55 0.82 6.24
N ALA A 151 30.27 -0.05 5.27
CA ALA A 151 30.60 0.27 3.88
C ALA A 151 29.77 1.48 3.44
N GLU A 152 30.43 2.52 2.92
CA GLU A 152 29.84 3.80 2.56
C GLU A 152 28.59 3.64 1.66
N ARG A 153 28.71 2.81 0.61
CA ARG A 153 27.61 2.51 -0.32
C ARG A 153 26.41 1.88 0.37
N ILE A 154 26.65 0.95 1.28
CA ILE A 154 25.58 0.26 2.04
C ILE A 154 24.92 1.22 3.02
N GLN A 155 25.70 2.09 3.66
CA GLN A 155 25.16 3.14 4.53
C GLN A 155 24.26 4.09 3.75
N PHE A 156 24.70 4.56 2.58
CA PHE A 156 23.91 5.42 1.71
C PHE A 156 22.57 4.76 1.33
N LEU A 157 22.61 3.56 0.76
CA LEU A 157 21.40 2.84 0.33
C LEU A 157 20.42 2.57 1.50
N ASN A 158 20.97 2.27 2.69
CA ASN A 158 20.16 2.02 3.88
C ASN A 158 19.59 3.32 4.49
N GLN A 159 20.32 4.44 4.43
CA GLN A 159 19.83 5.75 4.85
C GLN A 159 18.65 6.21 3.98
N GLN A 160 18.71 5.94 2.67
CA GLN A 160 17.59 6.19 1.75
C GLN A 160 16.42 5.21 1.91
N ARG A 161 16.56 4.18 2.78
CA ARG A 161 15.59 3.10 3.00
C ARG A 161 15.31 2.25 1.76
N TRP A 162 16.20 2.28 0.77
CA TRP A 162 16.10 1.45 -0.44
C TRP A 162 16.52 0.01 -0.14
N ILE A 163 17.50 -0.16 0.74
CA ILE A 163 17.79 -1.45 1.38
C ILE A 163 17.51 -1.36 2.88
N LEU A 164 17.26 -2.51 3.50
CA LEU A 164 16.90 -2.62 4.91
C LEU A 164 17.75 -3.72 5.56
N ALA A 165 18.40 -3.38 6.67
CA ALA A 165 19.07 -4.38 7.50
C ALA A 165 18.03 -5.27 8.20
N VAL A 166 18.08 -6.59 7.98
CA VAL A 166 17.12 -7.55 8.54
C VAL A 166 17.66 -8.39 9.68
N ALA A 167 18.95 -8.71 9.65
CA ALA A 167 19.59 -9.52 10.67
C ALA A 167 21.03 -9.09 10.89
N ARG A 168 21.51 -9.20 12.13
CA ARG A 168 22.91 -8.97 12.47
C ARG A 168 23.65 -10.30 12.42
N VAL A 169 24.70 -10.40 11.60
CA VAL A 169 25.55 -11.59 11.53
C VAL A 169 26.73 -11.46 12.49
N SER A 170 27.36 -10.28 12.52
CA SER A 170 28.52 -10.01 13.38
C SER A 170 28.48 -8.57 13.90
N LYS A 171 29.54 -8.12 14.60
CA LYS A 171 29.58 -6.75 15.11
C LYS A 171 29.49 -5.71 13.99
N SER A 172 30.05 -6.03 12.81
CA SER A 172 30.19 -5.15 11.65
C SER A 172 29.37 -5.60 10.43
N GLU A 173 28.80 -6.80 10.41
CA GLU A 173 28.07 -7.33 9.25
C GLU A 173 26.60 -7.57 9.55
N TYR A 174 25.79 -7.21 8.55
CA TYR A 174 24.34 -7.35 8.58
C TYR A 174 23.89 -8.00 7.28
N VAL A 175 22.80 -8.74 7.37
CA VAL A 175 22.03 -9.16 6.20
C VAL A 175 21.16 -7.99 5.80
N PHE A 176 21.21 -7.59 4.54
CA PHE A 176 20.38 -6.57 3.94
C PHE A 176 19.44 -7.18 2.91
N LYS A 177 18.25 -6.59 2.80
CA LYS A 177 17.29 -6.88 1.74
C LYS A 177 16.90 -5.60 1.02
N ILE A 178 16.57 -5.69 -0.25
CA ILE A 178 15.94 -4.58 -0.97
C ILE A 178 14.52 -4.31 -0.45
N ASN A 179 14.11 -3.05 -0.43
CA ASN A 179 12.77 -2.66 -0.03
C ASN A 179 11.72 -3.20 -1.02
N LYS A 180 10.68 -3.86 -0.48
CA LYS A 180 9.62 -4.52 -1.25
C LYS A 180 8.92 -3.61 -2.27
N LEU A 181 8.85 -2.30 -1.99
CA LEU A 181 8.12 -1.35 -2.84
C LEU A 181 8.88 -1.04 -4.14
N ILE A 182 10.20 -1.14 -4.12
CA ILE A 182 11.06 -0.83 -5.28
C ILE A 182 11.63 -2.08 -5.95
N LYS A 183 11.65 -3.22 -5.23
CA LYS A 183 12.16 -4.49 -5.75
C LYS A 183 11.63 -4.85 -7.14
N PRO A 184 10.30 -4.80 -7.42
CA PRO A 184 9.79 -5.16 -8.74
C PRO A 184 10.34 -4.27 -9.86
N TYR A 185 10.48 -2.97 -9.59
CA TYR A 185 11.00 -2.03 -10.57
C TYR A 185 12.48 -2.29 -10.88
N VAL A 186 13.30 -2.56 -9.86
CA VAL A 186 14.72 -2.91 -10.07
C VAL A 186 14.85 -4.20 -10.88
N GLN A 187 14.05 -5.23 -10.56
CA GLN A 187 14.04 -6.48 -11.33
C GLN A 187 13.63 -6.25 -12.80
N GLU A 188 12.59 -5.44 -13.03
CA GLU A 188 12.13 -5.11 -14.37
C GLU A 188 13.19 -4.36 -15.19
N GLN A 189 13.86 -3.37 -14.59
CA GLN A 189 14.95 -2.63 -15.26
C GLN A 189 16.12 -3.55 -15.60
N PHE A 190 16.56 -4.37 -14.64
CA PHE A 190 17.69 -5.28 -14.83
C PHE A 190 17.41 -6.34 -15.90
N LEU A 191 16.25 -7.00 -15.85
CA LEU A 191 15.86 -7.98 -16.86
C LEU A 191 15.65 -7.33 -18.23
N GLY A 192 15.12 -6.11 -18.27
CA GLY A 192 14.98 -5.31 -19.49
C GLY A 192 16.34 -5.01 -20.12
N GLU A 193 17.32 -4.60 -19.32
CA GLU A 193 18.69 -4.37 -19.78
C GLU A 193 19.34 -5.65 -20.32
N ILE A 194 19.24 -6.77 -19.59
CA ILE A 194 19.78 -8.06 -20.05
C ILE A 194 19.17 -8.43 -21.40
N ASN A 195 17.84 -8.38 -21.52
CA ASN A 195 17.17 -8.74 -22.76
C ASN A 195 17.61 -7.84 -23.92
N PHE A 196 17.67 -6.52 -23.71
CA PHE A 196 18.14 -5.58 -24.72
C PHE A 196 19.58 -5.88 -25.16
N ASN A 197 20.48 -6.09 -24.20
CA ASN A 197 21.89 -6.36 -24.48
C ASN A 197 22.09 -7.69 -25.21
N VAL A 198 21.37 -8.74 -24.81
CA VAL A 198 21.40 -10.05 -25.45
C VAL A 198 20.86 -9.96 -26.87
N GLU A 199 19.69 -9.35 -27.09
CA GLU A 199 19.11 -9.16 -28.42
C GLU A 199 20.05 -8.37 -29.35
N ASN A 200 20.66 -7.30 -28.83
CA ASN A 200 21.63 -6.51 -29.58
C ASN A 200 22.88 -7.33 -29.94
N ALA A 201 23.38 -8.16 -29.02
CA ALA A 201 24.51 -9.05 -29.31
C ALA A 201 24.17 -10.09 -30.38
N LEU A 202 22.99 -10.70 -30.30
CA LEU A 202 22.52 -11.71 -31.27
C LEU A 202 22.28 -11.14 -32.66
N ALA A 203 21.78 -9.90 -32.74
CA ALA A 203 21.52 -9.21 -34.00
C ALA A 203 22.77 -8.53 -34.59
N SER A 204 23.90 -8.55 -33.87
CA SER A 204 25.09 -7.80 -34.24
C SER A 204 25.69 -8.27 -35.58
N PRO A 205 25.99 -7.34 -36.51
CA PRO A 205 26.70 -7.66 -37.74
C PRO A 205 28.22 -7.80 -37.52
N GLU A 206 28.74 -7.43 -36.34
CA GLU A 206 30.17 -7.32 -36.08
C GLU A 206 30.88 -8.69 -36.17
N PRO A 207 31.95 -8.84 -36.96
CA PRO A 207 32.62 -10.12 -37.18
C PRO A 207 33.15 -10.79 -35.90
N ALA A 208 33.68 -9.99 -34.97
CA ALA A 208 34.18 -10.47 -33.68
C ALA A 208 33.06 -11.08 -32.83
N VAL A 209 31.93 -10.38 -32.72
CA VAL A 209 30.76 -10.84 -31.95
C VAL A 209 30.20 -12.12 -32.56
N ARG A 210 30.04 -12.17 -33.89
CA ARG A 210 29.54 -13.37 -34.59
C ARG A 210 30.46 -14.58 -34.41
N SER A 211 31.78 -14.38 -34.46
CA SER A 211 32.77 -15.44 -34.22
C SER A 211 32.69 -15.99 -32.80
N ILE A 212 32.52 -15.10 -31.82
CA ILE A 212 32.35 -15.46 -30.40
C ILE A 212 31.07 -16.27 -30.19
N LEU A 213 29.93 -15.78 -30.72
CA LEU A 213 28.64 -16.47 -30.62
C LEU A 213 28.67 -17.85 -31.27
N ALA A 214 29.32 -17.98 -32.44
CA ALA A 214 29.48 -19.28 -33.10
C ALA A 214 30.28 -20.26 -32.24
N LEU A 215 31.34 -19.80 -31.58
CA LEU A 215 32.17 -20.65 -30.73
C LEU A 215 31.47 -21.08 -29.44
N LEU A 216 30.65 -20.20 -28.85
CA LEU A 216 29.84 -20.51 -27.67
C LEU A 216 28.87 -21.68 -27.92
N VAL A 217 28.41 -21.84 -29.16
CA VAL A 217 27.51 -22.91 -29.60
C VAL A 217 28.27 -24.15 -30.13
N SER A 218 29.55 -24.01 -30.51
CA SER A 218 30.34 -25.07 -31.13
C SER A 218 30.47 -26.30 -30.21
N GLU A 219 30.18 -27.49 -30.72
CA GLU A 219 30.36 -28.75 -30.01
C GLU A 219 31.82 -29.22 -29.99
N ILE A 220 32.70 -28.55 -30.75
CA ILE A 220 34.11 -28.92 -30.84
C ILE A 220 34.81 -28.53 -29.52
N PRO A 221 35.38 -29.50 -28.78
CA PRO A 221 36.17 -29.21 -27.60
C PRO A 221 37.49 -28.52 -28.02
N ASP A 222 37.94 -27.55 -27.21
CA ASP A 222 39.22 -26.85 -27.37
C ASP A 222 39.41 -25.99 -28.63
N GLU A 223 38.35 -25.72 -29.38
CA GLU A 223 38.40 -24.74 -30.48
C GLU A 223 38.65 -23.33 -29.91
N ARG A 224 39.72 -22.68 -30.36
CA ARG A 224 40.07 -21.29 -30.00
C ARG A 224 39.46 -20.31 -30.99
N CYS A 225 38.87 -19.23 -30.49
CA CYS A 225 38.38 -18.15 -31.36
C CYS A 225 39.56 -17.28 -31.78
N ARG A 226 39.98 -17.34 -33.04
CA ARG A 226 40.94 -16.37 -33.58
C ARG A 226 40.21 -15.19 -34.16
N ILE A 227 40.43 -14.01 -33.60
CA ILE A 227 39.76 -12.78 -34.00
C ILE A 227 40.82 -11.75 -34.40
N GLU A 228 40.60 -11.05 -35.50
CA GLU A 228 41.48 -9.98 -35.93
C GLU A 228 41.45 -8.81 -34.94
N TYR A 229 42.62 -8.21 -34.70
CA TYR A 229 42.78 -7.11 -33.74
C TYR A 229 41.85 -5.94 -34.05
N THR A 230 41.71 -5.56 -35.32
CA THR A 230 40.86 -4.45 -35.75
C THR A 230 39.39 -4.72 -35.49
N ASP A 231 38.94 -5.95 -35.68
CA ASP A 231 37.56 -6.34 -35.47
C ASP A 231 37.25 -6.43 -33.97
N PHE A 232 38.14 -7.06 -33.20
CA PHE A 232 37.97 -7.22 -31.76
C PHE A 232 37.94 -5.87 -31.04
N TYR A 233 38.86 -4.96 -31.36
CA TYR A 233 38.97 -3.64 -30.72
C TYR A 233 38.14 -2.54 -31.41
N SER A 234 37.27 -2.90 -32.34
CA SER A 234 36.28 -1.95 -32.86
C SER A 234 35.37 -1.44 -31.76
N PHE A 235 34.94 -0.18 -31.87
CA PHE A 235 34.07 0.46 -30.86
C PHE A 235 32.80 -0.36 -30.61
N ASN A 236 32.10 -0.74 -31.69
CA ASN A 236 30.85 -1.50 -31.64
C ASN A 236 31.03 -2.88 -30.99
N SER A 237 32.08 -3.62 -31.38
CA SER A 237 32.35 -4.93 -30.79
C SER A 237 32.64 -4.81 -29.30
N GLN A 238 33.48 -3.84 -28.91
CA GLN A 238 33.83 -3.63 -27.50
C GLN A 238 32.63 -3.22 -26.66
N GLU A 239 31.72 -2.40 -27.17
CA GLU A 239 30.50 -2.01 -26.49
C GLU A 239 29.61 -3.25 -26.20
N ILE A 240 29.32 -4.05 -27.23
CA ILE A 240 28.50 -5.26 -27.09
C ILE A 240 29.16 -6.27 -26.15
N LEU A 241 30.47 -6.50 -26.32
CA LEU A 241 31.20 -7.48 -25.53
C LEU A 241 31.28 -7.10 -24.05
N LYS A 242 31.53 -5.83 -23.74
CA LYS A 242 31.56 -5.33 -22.35
C LYS A 242 30.19 -5.38 -21.69
N ASN A 243 29.10 -5.26 -22.45
CA ASN A 243 27.76 -5.30 -21.89
C ASN A 243 27.37 -6.72 -21.47
N CYS A 244 27.72 -7.73 -22.28
CA CYS A 244 27.28 -9.11 -22.06
C CYS A 244 28.30 -10.01 -21.33
N PHE A 245 29.58 -9.67 -21.38
CA PHE A 245 30.66 -10.59 -20.99
C PHE A 245 31.68 -9.94 -20.05
N VAL A 246 32.34 -10.79 -19.28
CA VAL A 246 33.53 -10.49 -18.51
C VAL A 246 34.73 -11.03 -19.27
N LEU A 247 35.66 -10.14 -19.61
CA LEU A 247 36.91 -10.47 -20.29
C LEU A 247 38.04 -10.48 -19.27
N SER A 248 38.80 -11.56 -19.22
CA SER A 248 39.97 -11.71 -18.34
C SER A 248 41.10 -12.38 -19.11
N GLY A 249 42.35 -11.95 -18.97
CA GLY A 249 43.44 -12.57 -19.72
C GLY A 249 44.70 -11.72 -19.80
N TYR A 250 45.69 -12.20 -20.54
CA TYR A 250 46.98 -11.55 -20.69
C TYR A 250 47.34 -11.38 -22.17
N LYS A 251 47.67 -10.14 -22.55
CA LYS A 251 48.00 -9.74 -23.93
C LYS A 251 46.91 -10.14 -24.93
N ARG A 252 47.17 -11.16 -25.75
CA ARG A 252 46.33 -11.57 -26.89
C ARG A 252 45.45 -12.77 -26.57
N ASP A 253 45.69 -13.45 -25.45
CA ASP A 253 44.90 -14.59 -25.00
C ASP A 253 43.92 -14.14 -23.92
N LEU A 254 42.63 -14.19 -24.26
CA LEU A 254 41.53 -13.71 -23.45
C LEU A 254 40.55 -14.85 -23.16
N LEU A 255 40.20 -15.00 -21.89
CA LEU A 255 39.09 -15.81 -21.42
C LEU A 255 37.84 -14.94 -21.35
N LEU A 256 36.81 -15.35 -22.09
CA LEU A 256 35.50 -14.70 -22.11
C LEU A 256 34.50 -15.55 -21.32
N LYS A 257 33.81 -14.92 -20.38
CA LYS A 257 32.72 -15.50 -19.58
C LYS A 257 31.48 -14.62 -19.67
N PHE A 258 30.30 -15.21 -19.51
CA PHE A 258 29.08 -14.41 -19.33
C PHE A 258 29.17 -13.57 -18.05
N LYS A 259 28.61 -12.37 -18.08
CA LYS A 259 28.21 -11.70 -16.85
C LYS A 259 27.13 -12.52 -16.13
N ASP A 260 27.01 -12.32 -14.83
CA ASP A 260 26.00 -12.99 -14.02
C ASP A 260 24.61 -12.79 -14.64
N TYR A 261 23.82 -13.86 -14.66
CA TYR A 261 22.46 -13.91 -15.26
C TYR A 261 22.35 -13.79 -16.78
N TYR A 262 23.40 -13.47 -17.54
CA TYR A 262 23.29 -13.34 -19.00
C TYR A 262 23.16 -14.69 -19.72
N LYS A 263 23.89 -15.72 -19.28
CA LYS A 263 23.93 -17.03 -19.96
C LYS A 263 22.54 -17.65 -20.16
N PRO A 264 21.67 -17.78 -19.14
CA PRO A 264 20.34 -18.36 -19.33
C PRO A 264 19.48 -17.63 -20.36
N HIS A 265 19.64 -16.30 -20.49
CA HIS A 265 18.90 -15.51 -21.48
C HIS A 265 19.38 -15.77 -22.91
N PHE A 266 20.70 -15.87 -23.10
CA PHE A 266 21.27 -16.31 -24.38
C PHE A 266 20.80 -17.72 -24.76
N GLU A 267 20.86 -18.67 -23.83
CA GLU A 267 20.42 -20.05 -24.06
C GLU A 267 18.94 -20.14 -24.43
N ASN A 268 18.09 -19.35 -23.78
CA ASN A 268 16.66 -19.28 -24.07
C ASN A 268 16.40 -18.78 -25.51
N LEU A 269 17.04 -17.67 -25.91
CA LEU A 269 16.84 -17.09 -27.25
C LEU A 269 17.48 -17.92 -28.36
N MET A 270 18.62 -18.56 -28.12
CA MET A 270 19.28 -19.44 -29.09
C MET A 270 18.69 -20.86 -29.12
N SER A 271 17.90 -21.24 -28.10
CA SER A 271 17.37 -22.61 -27.91
C SER A 271 18.46 -23.69 -27.92
N LYS A 272 19.64 -23.36 -27.39
CA LYS A 272 20.82 -24.26 -27.32
C LYS A 272 21.62 -24.02 -26.05
N PRO A 273 22.25 -25.07 -25.49
CA PRO A 273 23.19 -24.90 -24.38
C PRO A 273 24.46 -24.19 -24.86
N LEU A 274 25.02 -23.34 -24.02
CA LEU A 274 26.24 -22.58 -24.32
C LEU A 274 27.39 -22.97 -23.40
N LYS A 275 28.61 -22.91 -23.94
CA LYS A 275 29.84 -23.10 -23.16
C LYS A 275 29.90 -22.06 -22.02
N GLU A 276 30.36 -22.48 -20.84
CA GLU A 276 30.54 -21.57 -19.70
C GLU A 276 31.58 -20.48 -19.95
N SER A 277 32.61 -20.82 -20.72
CA SER A 277 33.68 -19.89 -21.09
C SER A 277 34.33 -20.32 -22.39
N ILE A 278 34.93 -19.36 -23.09
CA ILE A 278 35.72 -19.59 -24.30
C ILE A 278 37.07 -18.87 -24.23
N GLU A 279 38.07 -19.44 -24.90
CA GLU A 279 39.36 -18.80 -25.13
C GLU A 279 39.36 -18.09 -26.48
N ILE A 280 39.83 -16.84 -26.48
CA ILE A 280 39.94 -15.96 -27.63
C ILE A 280 41.42 -15.60 -27.79
N GLU A 281 41.95 -15.78 -29.00
CA GLU A 281 43.28 -15.35 -29.42
C GLU A 281 43.11 -14.17 -30.39
N VAL A 282 43.59 -12.98 -29.98
CA VAL A 282 43.53 -11.77 -30.80
C VAL A 282 44.80 -11.68 -31.65
N VAL A 283 44.66 -11.67 -32.98
CA VAL A 283 45.78 -11.70 -33.94
C VAL A 283 45.80 -10.48 -34.85
N ASP A 284 46.96 -10.06 -35.34
CA ASP A 284 47.07 -8.87 -36.20
C ASP A 284 46.47 -9.06 -37.60
N ARG A 285 46.45 -10.31 -38.09
CA ARG A 285 45.74 -10.77 -39.28
C ARG A 285 45.34 -12.22 -39.10
N VAL A 286 44.12 -12.56 -39.47
CA VAL A 286 43.69 -13.96 -39.57
C VAL A 286 44.11 -14.46 -40.95
N GLU A 287 45.12 -15.32 -41.04
CA GLU A 287 45.43 -16.00 -42.31
C GLU A 287 44.22 -16.86 -42.72
N PRO A 288 43.76 -16.80 -43.99
CA PRO A 288 42.67 -17.64 -44.44
C PRO A 288 43.07 -19.11 -44.23
N LYS A 289 42.20 -19.90 -43.57
CA LYS A 289 42.39 -21.36 -43.48
C LYS A 289 42.69 -21.85 -44.90
N GLU A 290 43.89 -22.38 -45.12
CA GLU A 290 44.25 -22.98 -46.39
C GLU A 290 43.17 -24.00 -46.76
N LYS A 291 42.50 -23.79 -47.90
CA LYS A 291 41.69 -24.82 -48.53
C LYS A 291 42.64 -25.95 -48.90
N HIS A 292 42.81 -26.93 -48.02
CA HIS A 292 43.52 -28.15 -48.37
C HIS A 292 42.69 -28.94 -49.40
N ASN A 293 43.21 -28.87 -50.63
CA ASN A 293 43.23 -29.87 -51.69
C ASN A 293 41.88 -30.26 -52.33
N GLN A 294 41.57 -29.57 -53.43
CA GLN A 294 41.09 -30.27 -54.62
C GLN A 294 42.15 -31.29 -55.02
N VAL A 295 41.84 -32.58 -54.86
CA VAL A 295 42.48 -33.65 -55.63
C VAL A 295 41.49 -34.02 -56.73
N PHE A 296 42.02 -34.05 -57.96
CA PHE A 296 41.35 -34.47 -59.19
C PHE A 296 40.71 -35.86 -59.07
#